data_AF-A0A3B7MCB0-F1
#
_entry.id   AF-A0A3B7MCB0-F1
#
_cell.length_a   1.000
_cell.length_b   1.000
_cell.length_c   1.000
_cell.angle_alpha   90.00
_cell.angle_beta   90.00
_cell.angle_gamma   90.00
#
_symmetry.space_group_name_H-M   'P 1'
#
loop_
_entity.id
_entity.type
_entity.pdbx_description
1 polymer ?
#
loop_
_entity_poly.entity_id
_entity_poly.type
_entity_poly.pdbx_seq_one_letter_code
_entity_poly.pdbx_strand_id
1 'polypeptide(L)'
;MKSPLLVTALALTTVVCLQHSGRADSPLTSTPFYEAYTDLPMVMRAKRNGRLDLKMSEWLSSPQVPPDHKAALINALGWDFNGKTNAQAYRAYLALRHGTTPENIPLESLTPDELMALGYLTAMDNYFQPQRGLPFLNAAQERDPQSYAIAMVRGLVEAQTLFDVSWCQVWQAVHRVDQNPQLKRDLRPKAREIILKYMRLYRRDC
;
A
#
# COMPACT_ATOMS: atom_id res chain seq x y z
N MET A 1 -19.61 -73.94 22.42
CA MET A 1 -19.85 -73.41 21.06
C MET A 1 -19.96 -71.90 21.14
N LYS A 2 -19.41 -71.21 20.13
CA LYS A 2 -18.92 -69.83 20.14
C LYS A 2 -20.01 -68.77 20.39
N SER A 3 -19.72 -67.79 21.25
CA SER A 3 -20.34 -66.47 21.22
C SER A 3 -19.93 -65.73 19.93
N PRO A 4 -20.70 -64.71 19.53
CA PRO A 4 -20.02 -63.49 19.13
C PRO A 4 -20.55 -62.26 19.87
N LEU A 5 -19.58 -61.45 20.27
CA LEU A 5 -19.71 -60.09 20.77
C LEU A 5 -20.54 -59.25 19.80
N LEU A 6 -21.51 -58.50 20.33
CA LEU A 6 -22.05 -57.33 19.66
C LEU A 6 -21.04 -56.19 19.86
N VAL A 7 -20.29 -55.85 18.81
CA VAL A 7 -19.38 -54.71 18.80
C VAL A 7 -20.21 -53.44 18.58
N THR A 8 -20.27 -52.60 19.60
CA THR A 8 -20.71 -51.20 19.50
C THR A 8 -19.78 -50.43 18.58
N ALA A 9 -20.26 -50.02 17.40
CA ALA A 9 -19.57 -49.09 16.53
C ALA A 9 -19.89 -47.65 16.96
N LEU A 10 -18.95 -47.01 17.66
CA LEU A 10 -19.00 -45.58 17.96
C LEU A 10 -18.53 -44.83 16.70
N ALA A 11 -19.47 -44.24 15.95
CA ALA A 11 -19.16 -43.42 14.79
C ALA A 11 -18.52 -42.10 15.26
N LEU A 12 -17.20 -42.00 15.18
CA LEU A 12 -16.47 -40.76 15.43
C LEU A 12 -16.64 -39.85 14.20
N THR A 13 -17.62 -38.96 14.23
CA THR A 13 -17.79 -37.91 13.21
C THR A 13 -16.66 -36.91 13.33
N THR A 14 -15.58 -37.12 12.56
CA THR A 14 -14.56 -36.12 12.32
C THR A 14 -15.19 -34.92 11.59
N VAL A 15 -15.45 -33.84 12.32
CA VAL A 15 -15.76 -32.53 11.74
C VAL A 15 -14.47 -32.06 11.05
N VAL A 16 -14.39 -32.29 9.74
CA VAL A 16 -13.38 -31.67 8.90
C VAL A 16 -13.75 -30.20 8.81
N CYS A 17 -13.15 -29.36 9.66
CA CYS A 17 -13.11 -27.93 9.44
C CYS A 17 -12.33 -27.68 8.14
N LEU A 18 -13.05 -27.65 7.02
CA LEU A 18 -12.57 -27.05 5.77
C LEU A 18 -12.07 -25.66 6.12
N GLN A 19 -10.75 -25.51 6.22
CA GLN A 19 -10.13 -24.22 6.42
C GLN A 19 -10.44 -23.40 5.18
N HIS A 20 -11.51 -22.60 5.26
CA HIS A 20 -11.77 -21.55 4.31
C HIS A 20 -10.51 -20.69 4.32
N SER A 21 -9.74 -20.78 3.25
CA SER A 21 -8.64 -19.86 3.02
C SER A 21 -9.26 -18.47 3.06
N GLY A 22 -8.92 -17.68 4.08
CA GLY A 22 -9.44 -16.32 4.21
C GLY A 22 -9.27 -15.61 2.88
N ARG A 23 -10.38 -15.09 2.33
CA ARG A 23 -10.32 -14.30 1.11
C ARG A 23 -9.43 -13.10 1.41
N ALA A 24 -8.39 -12.91 0.60
CA ALA A 24 -7.57 -11.73 0.71
C ALA A 24 -8.42 -10.51 0.30
N ASP A 25 -8.43 -9.47 1.13
CA ASP A 25 -9.10 -8.19 0.93
C ASP A 25 -8.16 -7.20 0.19
N SER A 26 -8.56 -5.95 -0.05
CA SER A 26 -7.79 -4.93 -0.78
C SER A 26 -6.26 -4.91 -0.48
N PRO A 27 -5.38 -5.18 -1.48
CA PRO A 27 -3.92 -5.11 -1.35
C PRO A 27 -3.40 -3.77 -0.81
N LEU A 28 -3.96 -2.67 -1.31
CA LEU A 28 -3.49 -1.31 -1.00
C LEU A 28 -3.81 -0.90 0.43
N THR A 29 -4.95 -1.36 0.95
CA THR A 29 -5.48 -0.89 2.23
C THR A 29 -5.29 -1.87 3.38
N SER A 30 -5.02 -3.15 3.08
CA SER A 30 -4.78 -4.21 4.07
C SER A 30 -3.29 -4.47 4.35
N THR A 31 -2.43 -3.56 3.92
CA THR A 31 -0.97 -3.59 4.16
C THR A 31 -0.55 -2.41 5.05
N PRO A 32 -0.76 -2.48 6.39
CA PRO A 32 -0.47 -1.39 7.32
C PRO A 32 1.04 -1.26 7.61
N PHE A 33 1.86 -1.08 6.59
CA PHE A 33 3.32 -1.03 6.72
C PHE A 33 3.83 0.20 7.50
N TYR A 34 2.97 1.21 7.74
CA TYR A 34 3.27 2.31 8.66
C TYR A 34 3.61 1.83 10.08
N GLU A 35 3.17 0.63 10.47
CA GLU A 35 3.48 0.03 11.78
C GLU A 35 5.00 -0.12 12.01
N ALA A 36 5.77 -0.26 10.94
CA ALA A 36 7.23 -0.30 10.99
C ALA A 36 7.89 1.08 11.28
N TYR A 37 7.09 2.15 11.39
CA TYR A 37 7.52 3.54 11.52
C TYR A 37 6.84 4.28 12.69
N THR A 38 6.35 3.54 13.68
CA THR A 38 5.65 4.10 14.85
C THR A 38 6.56 4.94 15.77
N ASP A 39 7.88 4.81 15.61
CA ASP A 39 8.91 5.66 16.19
C ASP A 39 8.93 7.08 15.59
N LEU A 40 8.35 7.29 14.40
CA LEU A 40 8.31 8.60 13.76
C LEU A 40 7.08 9.41 14.23
N PRO A 41 7.26 10.56 14.91
CA PRO A 41 6.13 11.35 15.40
C PRO A 41 5.18 11.81 14.30
N MET A 42 5.69 12.07 13.08
CA MET A 42 4.86 12.50 11.96
C MET A 42 3.93 11.40 11.45
N VAL A 43 4.41 10.16 11.43
CA VAL A 43 3.60 8.98 11.05
C VAL A 43 2.50 8.75 12.08
N MET A 44 2.83 8.83 13.38
CA MET A 44 1.83 8.70 14.44
C MET A 44 0.81 9.84 14.46
N ARG A 45 1.22 11.05 14.05
CA ARG A 45 0.30 12.16 13.84
C ARG A 45 -0.67 11.87 12.69
N ALA A 46 -0.18 11.38 11.56
CA ALA A 46 -1.03 10.97 10.44
C ALA A 46 -2.03 9.89 10.85
N LYS A 47 -1.58 8.87 11.59
CA LYS A 47 -2.45 7.80 12.12
C LYS A 47 -3.59 8.33 13.00
N ARG A 48 -3.30 9.27 13.89
CA ARG A 48 -4.31 9.85 14.79
C ARG A 48 -5.28 10.78 14.08
N ASN A 49 -4.78 11.59 13.15
CA ASN A 49 -5.58 12.61 12.49
C ASN A 49 -6.43 12.02 11.36
N GLY A 50 -5.90 11.03 10.63
CA GLY A 50 -6.51 10.49 9.42
C GLY A 50 -6.68 11.51 8.29
N ARG A 51 -6.20 12.74 8.46
CA ARG A 51 -6.30 13.85 7.51
C ARG A 51 -4.95 14.53 7.40
N LEU A 52 -4.56 14.83 6.17
CA LEU A 52 -3.31 15.53 5.87
C LEU A 52 -3.44 16.99 6.32
N ASP A 53 -2.47 17.47 7.09
CA ASP A 53 -2.35 18.87 7.48
C ASP A 53 -1.09 19.52 6.89
N LEU A 54 -0.98 20.85 7.00
CA LEU A 54 0.10 21.62 6.40
C LEU A 54 1.49 21.08 6.75
N LYS A 55 1.73 20.77 8.03
CA LYS A 55 3.04 20.29 8.48
C LYS A 55 3.33 18.86 7.98
N MET A 56 2.30 18.04 7.75
CA MET A 56 2.49 16.77 7.05
C MET A 56 2.80 16.98 5.57
N SER A 57 2.12 17.91 4.89
CA SER A 57 2.40 18.24 3.49
C SER A 57 3.84 18.76 3.31
N GLU A 58 4.28 19.69 4.14
CA GLU A 58 5.67 20.17 4.17
C GLU A 58 6.68 19.03 4.35
N TRP A 59 6.35 18.09 5.24
CA TRP A 59 7.19 16.93 5.50
C TRP A 59 7.23 15.95 4.32
N LEU A 60 6.10 15.73 3.63
CA LEU A 60 6.04 14.94 2.40
C LEU A 60 6.88 15.56 1.27
N SER A 61 7.00 16.88 1.24
CA SER A 61 7.74 17.58 0.17
C SER A 61 9.17 18.00 0.56
N SER A 62 9.61 17.65 1.78
CA SER A 62 10.96 17.95 2.28
C SER A 62 11.99 16.96 1.70
N PRO A 63 13.11 17.43 1.12
CA PRO A 63 14.17 16.55 0.63
C PRO A 63 15.00 15.90 1.75
N GLN A 64 14.83 16.35 3.01
CA GLN A 64 15.49 15.75 4.18
C GLN A 64 14.77 14.49 4.68
N VAL A 65 13.56 14.23 4.19
CA VAL A 65 12.74 13.09 4.59
C VAL A 65 12.88 11.98 3.54
N PRO A 66 13.31 10.76 3.91
CA PRO A 66 13.39 9.63 3.00
C PRO A 66 12.04 9.23 2.38
N PRO A 67 12.03 8.62 1.17
CA PRO A 67 10.79 8.25 0.48
C PRO A 67 9.93 7.23 1.27
N ASP A 68 10.54 6.28 1.98
CA ASP A 68 9.79 5.30 2.77
C ASP A 68 9.09 5.90 3.98
N HIS A 69 9.71 6.91 4.62
CA HIS A 69 9.10 7.69 5.69
C HIS A 69 7.83 8.41 5.18
N LYS A 70 7.90 8.97 3.97
CA LYS A 70 6.76 9.63 3.29
C LYS A 70 5.65 8.65 2.94
N ALA A 71 6.01 7.50 2.37
CA ALA A 71 5.08 6.42 2.08
C ALA A 71 4.37 5.92 3.36
N ALA A 72 5.13 5.74 4.45
CA ALA A 72 4.59 5.32 5.74
C ALA A 72 3.60 6.33 6.33
N LEU A 73 3.87 7.63 6.21
CA LEU A 73 2.92 8.68 6.62
C LEU A 73 1.60 8.54 5.87
N ILE A 74 1.65 8.36 4.54
CA ILE A 74 0.44 8.24 3.72
C ILE A 74 -0.33 6.95 4.05
N ASN A 75 0.38 5.84 4.23
CA ASN A 75 -0.22 4.58 4.68
C ASN A 75 -0.89 4.73 6.06
N ALA A 76 -0.30 5.52 6.98
CA ALA A 76 -0.86 5.82 8.29
C ALA A 76 -2.12 6.70 8.25
N LEU A 77 -2.25 7.63 7.29
CA LEU A 77 -3.48 8.41 7.08
C LEU A 77 -4.70 7.50 6.82
N GLY A 78 -4.44 6.31 6.29
CA GLY A 78 -5.44 5.31 5.98
C GLY A 78 -6.38 5.73 4.85
N TRP A 79 -7.45 4.96 4.71
CA TRP A 79 -8.50 5.16 3.72
C TRP A 79 -9.85 5.24 4.45
N ASP A 80 -10.91 5.61 3.73
CA ASP A 80 -12.29 5.59 4.20
C ASP A 80 -13.19 5.11 3.06
N PHE A 81 -14.24 4.34 3.38
CA PHE A 81 -15.18 3.85 2.37
C PHE A 81 -15.88 4.97 1.61
N ASN A 82 -16.15 6.09 2.29
CA ASN A 82 -16.74 7.29 1.70
C ASN A 82 -15.69 8.15 0.95
N GLY A 83 -14.45 7.68 0.88
CA GLY A 83 -13.32 8.40 0.31
C GLY A 83 -12.72 9.43 1.25
N LYS A 84 -11.60 10.01 0.82
CA LYS A 84 -10.89 11.07 1.53
C LYS A 84 -10.51 12.19 0.56
N THR A 85 -9.92 13.25 1.10
CA THR A 85 -9.52 14.46 0.33
C THR A 85 -8.08 14.86 0.63
N ASN A 86 -7.23 13.91 1.01
CA ASN A 86 -5.84 14.21 1.36
C ASN A 86 -5.00 14.55 0.13
N ALA A 87 -5.29 13.95 -1.04
CA ALA A 87 -4.67 14.31 -2.30
C ALA A 87 -5.03 15.75 -2.71
N GLN A 88 -6.28 16.16 -2.48
CA GLN A 88 -6.70 17.54 -2.73
C GLN A 88 -5.96 18.53 -1.81
N ALA A 89 -5.85 18.20 -0.52
CA ALA A 89 -5.08 19.00 0.44
C ALA A 89 -3.60 19.11 0.04
N TYR A 90 -3.00 18.03 -0.45
CA TYR A 90 -1.62 18.04 -0.91
C TYR A 90 -1.44 18.83 -2.21
N ARG A 91 -2.37 18.74 -3.16
CA ARG A 91 -2.37 19.60 -4.36
C ARG A 91 -2.44 21.07 -3.99
N ALA A 92 -3.30 21.45 -3.05
CA ALA A 92 -3.36 22.83 -2.57
C ALA A 92 -2.03 23.30 -1.98
N TYR A 93 -1.36 22.44 -1.21
CA TYR A 93 -0.01 22.73 -0.70
C TYR A 93 1.02 22.92 -1.83
N LEU A 94 1.07 22.01 -2.80
CA LEU A 94 2.01 22.11 -3.93
C LEU A 94 1.74 23.37 -4.76
N ALA A 95 0.47 23.70 -5.00
CA ALA A 95 0.10 24.92 -5.71
C ALA A 95 0.63 26.18 -5.00
N LEU A 96 0.50 26.27 -3.67
CA LEU A 96 1.07 27.36 -2.89
C LEU A 96 2.60 27.40 -2.99
N ARG A 97 3.26 26.24 -2.90
CA ARG A 97 4.72 26.12 -2.99
C ARG A 97 5.27 26.57 -4.35
N HIS A 98 4.54 26.30 -5.42
CA HIS A 98 4.94 26.60 -6.80
C HIS A 98 4.35 27.91 -7.35
N GLY A 99 3.54 28.63 -6.57
CA GLY A 99 2.89 29.85 -7.01
C GLY A 99 1.85 29.64 -8.12
N THR A 100 1.17 28.49 -8.12
CA THR A 100 0.16 28.11 -9.12
C THR A 100 -1.21 27.87 -8.47
N THR A 101 -2.20 27.43 -9.26
CA THR A 101 -3.47 26.88 -8.74
C THR A 101 -3.39 25.35 -8.64
N PRO A 102 -4.24 24.69 -7.82
CA PRO A 102 -4.26 23.22 -7.69
C PRO A 102 -4.48 22.46 -9.00
N GLU A 103 -5.17 23.09 -9.96
CA GLU A 103 -5.48 22.55 -11.29
C GLU A 103 -4.29 22.66 -12.25
N ASN A 104 -3.39 23.61 -12.01
CA ASN A 104 -2.31 24.00 -12.92
C ASN A 104 -0.91 23.77 -12.32
N ILE A 105 -0.76 22.77 -11.45
CA ILE A 105 0.55 22.42 -10.88
C ILE A 105 1.43 21.82 -12.01
N PRO A 106 2.63 22.38 -12.28
CA PRO A 106 3.52 21.88 -13.32
C PRO A 106 4.17 20.57 -12.86
N LEU A 107 3.63 19.42 -13.30
CA LEU A 107 4.05 18.09 -12.87
C LEU A 107 5.53 17.79 -13.18
N GLU A 108 6.06 18.40 -14.24
CA GLU A 108 7.47 18.39 -14.63
C GLU A 108 8.40 19.02 -13.58
N SER A 109 7.89 19.96 -12.78
CA SER A 109 8.66 20.63 -11.74
C SER A 109 8.71 19.89 -10.40
N LEU A 110 7.83 18.90 -10.22
CA LEU A 110 7.73 18.14 -8.97
C LEU A 110 8.90 17.18 -8.78
N THR A 111 9.32 16.98 -7.54
CA THR A 111 10.30 15.94 -7.19
C THR A 111 9.70 14.52 -7.33
N PRO A 112 10.53 13.47 -7.44
CA PRO A 112 10.04 12.08 -7.40
C PRO A 112 9.17 11.81 -6.16
N ASP A 113 9.56 12.34 -5.01
CA ASP A 113 8.84 12.17 -3.75
C ASP A 113 7.49 12.89 -3.73
N GLU A 114 7.40 14.10 -4.32
CA GLU A 114 6.13 14.81 -4.45
C GLU A 114 5.17 14.09 -5.39
N LEU A 115 5.68 13.55 -6.49
CA LEU A 115 4.89 12.71 -7.40
C LEU A 115 4.44 11.41 -6.74
N MET A 116 5.33 10.74 -6.00
CA MET A 116 4.97 9.55 -5.24
C MET A 116 3.88 9.86 -4.22
N ALA A 117 4.04 10.93 -3.45
CA ALA A 117 3.07 11.33 -2.44
C ALA A 117 1.71 11.66 -3.06
N LEU A 118 1.70 12.45 -4.15
CA LEU A 118 0.47 12.82 -4.84
C LEU A 118 -0.24 11.59 -5.42
N GLY A 119 0.51 10.67 -6.05
CA GLY A 119 -0.05 9.44 -6.62
C GLY A 119 -0.59 8.49 -5.55
N TYR A 120 0.15 8.29 -4.47
CA TYR A 120 -0.30 7.40 -3.40
C TYR A 120 -1.52 7.97 -2.66
N LEU A 121 -1.51 9.26 -2.34
CA LEU A 121 -2.68 9.92 -1.76
C LEU A 121 -3.90 9.82 -2.69
N THR A 122 -3.72 10.00 -4.00
CA THR A 122 -4.83 9.89 -4.98
C THR A 122 -5.43 8.49 -4.97
N ALA A 123 -4.61 7.44 -4.88
CA ALA A 123 -5.09 6.07 -4.80
C ALA A 123 -5.75 5.76 -3.44
N MET A 124 -5.24 6.31 -2.34
CA MET A 124 -5.79 6.11 -0.99
C MET A 124 -7.09 6.90 -0.75
N ASP A 125 -7.24 8.06 -1.37
CA ASP A 125 -8.47 8.88 -1.30
C ASP A 125 -9.65 8.17 -1.96
N ASN A 126 -9.40 7.37 -3.00
CA ASN A 126 -10.41 6.55 -3.66
C ASN A 126 -9.83 5.21 -4.13
N TYR A 127 -9.79 4.24 -3.22
CA TYR A 127 -9.23 2.91 -3.50
C TYR A 127 -10.06 2.07 -4.49
N PHE A 128 -11.27 2.51 -4.85
CA PHE A 128 -12.07 1.93 -5.94
C PHE A 128 -11.62 2.42 -7.32
N GLN A 129 -10.85 3.52 -7.38
CA GLN A 129 -10.25 4.03 -8.62
C GLN A 129 -8.74 4.25 -8.47
N PRO A 130 -7.99 3.21 -8.06
CA PRO A 130 -6.56 3.29 -7.74
C PRO A 130 -5.70 3.70 -8.95
N GLN A 131 -6.17 3.39 -10.18
CA GLN A 131 -5.52 3.73 -11.44
C GLN A 131 -5.29 5.23 -11.61
N ARG A 132 -6.09 6.09 -10.94
CA ARG A 132 -5.91 7.54 -10.97
C ARG A 132 -4.58 7.99 -10.36
N GLY A 133 -4.00 7.19 -9.45
CA GLY A 133 -2.69 7.47 -8.86
C GLY A 133 -1.49 7.04 -9.70
N LEU A 134 -1.68 6.08 -10.62
CA LEU A 134 -0.58 5.47 -11.38
C LEU A 134 0.21 6.44 -12.27
N PRO A 135 -0.39 7.42 -12.98
CA PRO A 135 0.40 8.37 -13.78
C PRO A 135 1.46 9.11 -12.96
N PHE A 136 1.14 9.52 -11.73
CA PHE A 136 2.09 10.17 -10.84
C PHE A 136 3.16 9.21 -10.32
N LEU A 137 2.77 7.98 -9.96
CA LEU A 137 3.69 6.96 -9.46
C LEU A 137 4.66 6.45 -10.54
N ASN A 138 4.21 6.40 -11.80
CA ASN A 138 5.05 6.10 -12.95
C ASN A 138 6.07 7.21 -13.15
N ALA A 139 5.63 8.47 -13.19
CA ALA A 139 6.54 9.62 -13.30
C ALA A 139 7.52 9.71 -12.12
N ALA A 140 7.09 9.36 -10.90
CA ALA A 140 7.97 9.28 -9.74
C ALA A 140 9.08 8.25 -9.95
N GLN A 141 8.74 7.04 -10.38
CA GLN A 141 9.74 6.00 -10.65
C GLN A 141 10.64 6.33 -11.84
N GLU A 142 10.12 6.95 -12.89
CA GLU A 142 10.95 7.36 -14.03
C GLU A 142 12.04 8.35 -13.60
N ARG A 143 11.74 9.21 -12.63
CA ARG A 143 12.71 10.20 -12.09
C ARG A 143 13.61 9.64 -10.99
N ASP A 144 13.16 8.63 -10.25
CA ASP A 144 14.00 7.85 -9.34
C ASP A 144 13.83 6.34 -9.62
N PRO A 145 14.53 5.82 -10.66
CA PRO A 145 14.35 4.45 -11.12
C PRO A 145 14.88 3.40 -10.14
N GLN A 146 15.69 3.80 -9.15
CA GLN A 146 16.29 2.88 -8.19
C GLN A 146 15.56 2.85 -6.84
N SER A 147 14.67 3.80 -6.54
CA SER A 147 13.93 3.75 -5.28
C SER A 147 13.02 2.52 -5.19
N TYR A 148 13.27 1.70 -4.18
CA TYR A 148 12.43 0.55 -3.86
C TYR A 148 11.14 0.98 -3.17
N ALA A 149 11.18 2.03 -2.34
CA ALA A 149 10.00 2.58 -1.68
C ALA A 149 8.97 3.08 -2.70
N ILE A 150 9.39 3.89 -3.69
CA ILE A 150 8.51 4.35 -4.78
C ILE A 150 7.98 3.16 -5.58
N ALA A 151 8.85 2.20 -5.92
CA ALA A 151 8.46 1.01 -6.68
C ALA A 151 7.43 0.16 -5.93
N MET A 152 7.61 0.01 -4.61
CA MET A 152 6.73 -0.78 -3.76
C MET A 152 5.35 -0.14 -3.63
N VAL A 153 5.29 1.18 -3.43
CA VAL A 153 4.03 1.93 -3.42
C VAL A 153 3.33 1.82 -4.77
N ARG A 154 4.05 2.00 -5.89
CA ARG A 154 3.48 1.78 -7.24
C ARG A 154 2.94 0.36 -7.37
N GLY A 155 3.70 -0.66 -6.96
CA GLY A 155 3.30 -2.06 -7.04
C GLY A 155 2.05 -2.38 -6.22
N LEU A 156 1.87 -1.75 -5.05
CA LEU A 156 0.64 -1.89 -4.25
C LEU A 156 -0.58 -1.25 -4.93
N VAL A 157 -0.40 -0.08 -5.56
CA VAL A 157 -1.48 0.59 -6.31
C VAL A 157 -1.82 -0.20 -7.58
N GLU A 158 -0.82 -0.73 -8.29
CA GLU A 158 -1.00 -1.63 -9.43
C GLU A 158 -1.74 -2.90 -8.99
N ALA A 159 -1.32 -3.54 -7.89
CA ALA A 159 -1.99 -4.69 -7.33
C ALA A 159 -3.47 -4.40 -7.02
N GLN A 160 -3.80 -3.21 -6.52
CA GLN A 160 -5.19 -2.82 -6.29
C GLN A 160 -5.99 -2.67 -7.58
N THR A 161 -5.40 -2.17 -8.67
CA THR A 161 -6.07 -2.11 -9.99
C THR A 161 -6.41 -3.49 -10.55
N LEU A 162 -5.64 -4.51 -10.14
CA LEU A 162 -5.74 -5.89 -10.62
C LEU A 162 -6.60 -6.78 -9.71
N PHE A 163 -7.10 -6.23 -8.59
CA PHE A 163 -7.76 -6.99 -7.52
C PHE A 163 -8.94 -7.82 -8.02
N ASP A 164 -9.78 -7.23 -8.88
CA ASP A 164 -10.95 -7.89 -9.49
C ASP A 164 -10.64 -8.52 -10.86
N VAL A 165 -9.38 -8.50 -11.29
CA VAL A 165 -8.94 -8.97 -12.62
C VAL A 165 -8.20 -10.30 -12.54
N SER A 166 -7.10 -10.36 -11.77
CA SER A 166 -6.28 -11.56 -11.67
C SER A 166 -5.47 -11.57 -10.39
N TRP A 167 -5.78 -12.51 -9.49
CA TRP A 167 -5.05 -12.68 -8.23
C TRP A 167 -3.59 -13.05 -8.43
N CYS A 168 -3.26 -13.78 -9.51
CA CYS A 168 -1.86 -14.00 -9.84
C CYS A 168 -1.14 -12.69 -10.19
N GLN A 169 -1.78 -11.81 -10.98
CA GLN A 169 -1.19 -10.52 -11.32
C GLN A 169 -1.10 -9.57 -10.11
N VAL A 170 -2.05 -9.64 -9.17
CA VAL A 170 -1.98 -8.95 -7.86
C VAL A 170 -0.70 -9.32 -7.12
N TRP A 171 -0.40 -10.62 -7.01
CA TRP A 171 0.86 -11.10 -6.41
C TRP A 171 2.09 -10.61 -7.20
N GLN A 172 2.06 -10.78 -8.53
CA GLN A 172 3.20 -10.44 -9.40
C GLN A 172 3.53 -8.95 -9.42
N ALA A 173 2.55 -8.05 -9.26
CA ALA A 173 2.76 -6.61 -9.21
C ALA A 173 3.75 -6.21 -8.10
N VAL A 174 3.56 -6.77 -6.90
CA VAL A 174 4.46 -6.51 -5.76
C VAL A 174 5.70 -7.42 -5.78
N HIS A 175 5.53 -8.69 -6.15
CA HIS A 175 6.64 -9.65 -6.11
C HIS A 175 7.77 -9.29 -7.10
N ARG A 176 7.44 -8.78 -8.30
CA ARG A 176 8.45 -8.34 -9.28
C ARG A 176 9.30 -7.19 -8.74
N VAL A 177 8.68 -6.24 -8.01
CA VAL A 177 9.42 -5.16 -7.33
C VAL A 177 10.34 -5.76 -6.27
N ASP A 178 9.83 -6.67 -5.45
CA ASP A 178 10.59 -7.27 -4.37
C ASP A 178 11.87 -7.98 -4.85
N GLN A 179 11.76 -8.73 -5.93
CA GLN A 179 12.84 -9.53 -6.50
C GLN A 179 13.82 -8.72 -7.36
N ASN A 180 13.55 -7.44 -7.66
CA ASN A 180 14.41 -6.66 -8.53
C ASN A 180 15.72 -6.27 -7.81
N PRO A 181 16.89 -6.80 -8.22
CA PRO A 181 18.16 -6.51 -7.57
C PRO A 181 18.69 -5.10 -7.87
N GLN A 182 18.15 -4.41 -8.87
CA GLN A 182 18.56 -3.06 -9.27
C GLN A 182 18.00 -1.95 -8.36
N LEU A 183 17.01 -2.28 -7.53
CA LEU A 183 16.40 -1.32 -6.61
C LEU A 183 17.20 -1.21 -5.32
N LYS A 184 17.50 0.03 -4.93
CA LYS A 184 18.10 0.39 -3.64
C LYS A 184 17.11 0.05 -2.54
N ARG A 185 17.55 -0.67 -1.50
CA ARG A 185 16.69 -1.08 -0.37
C ARG A 185 16.46 0.07 0.61
N ASP A 186 15.71 1.07 0.16
CA ASP A 186 15.34 2.30 0.87
C ASP A 186 13.96 2.24 1.54
N LEU A 187 13.44 1.03 1.80
CA LEU A 187 12.26 0.74 2.63
C LEU A 187 12.69 -0.10 3.83
N ARG A 188 12.20 0.22 5.04
CA ARG A 188 12.55 -0.56 6.24
C ARG A 188 12.25 -2.05 6.04
N PRO A 189 13.15 -2.95 6.45
CA PRO A 189 12.93 -4.40 6.30
C PRO A 189 11.62 -4.88 6.92
N LYS A 190 11.19 -4.28 8.04
CA LYS A 190 9.92 -4.63 8.69
C LYS A 190 8.70 -4.19 7.87
N ALA A 191 8.75 -3.05 7.21
CA ALA A 191 7.68 -2.58 6.32
C ALA A 191 7.54 -3.52 5.11
N ARG A 192 8.67 -3.90 4.50
CA ARG A 192 8.72 -4.93 3.46
C ARG A 192 8.10 -6.24 3.93
N GLU A 193 8.44 -6.71 5.13
CA GLU A 193 7.88 -7.94 5.71
C GLU A 193 6.35 -7.86 5.83
N ILE A 194 5.80 -6.75 6.35
CA ILE A 194 4.35 -6.54 6.49
C ILE A 194 3.67 -6.63 5.11
N ILE A 195 4.21 -5.92 4.12
CA ILE A 195 3.67 -5.94 2.75
C ILE A 195 3.69 -7.35 2.19
N LEU A 196 4.85 -8.02 2.18
CA LEU A 196 4.98 -9.34 1.58
C LEU A 196 4.20 -10.42 2.32
N LYS A 197 4.05 -10.31 3.64
CA LYS A 197 3.23 -11.23 4.43
C LYS A 197 1.79 -11.22 3.93
N TYR A 198 1.23 -10.04 3.68
CA TYR A 198 -0.11 -9.91 3.13
C TYR A 198 -0.18 -10.35 1.67
N MET A 199 0.72 -9.85 0.82
CA MET A 199 0.68 -10.14 -0.61
C MET A 199 0.85 -11.63 -0.94
N ARG A 200 1.52 -12.40 -0.09
CA ARG A 200 1.63 -13.87 -0.24
C ARG A 200 0.29 -14.60 -0.19
N LEU A 201 -0.78 -13.99 0.33
CA LEU A 201 -2.12 -14.60 0.31
C LEU A 201 -2.64 -14.86 -1.12
N TYR A 202 -2.18 -14.06 -2.09
CA TYR A 202 -2.51 -14.20 -3.52
C TYR A 202 -1.58 -15.14 -4.28
N ARG A 203 -0.48 -15.58 -3.66
CA ARG A 203 0.57 -16.34 -4.35
C ARG A 203 0.06 -17.65 -4.95
N ARG A 204 -0.90 -18.29 -4.29
CA ARG A 204 -1.45 -19.61 -4.66
C ARG A 204 -2.24 -19.62 -5.96
N ASP A 205 -2.62 -18.43 -6.44
CA ASP A 205 -3.36 -18.24 -7.68
C ASP A 205 -2.38 -18.10 -8.87
N CYS A 206 -1.09 -18.11 -8.58
CA CYS A 206 0.01 -18.47 -9.47
C CYS A 206 0.55 -19.87 -9.09
#